data_AF-A0A268JAG2-F1
#
_entry.id   AF-A0A268JAG2-F1
#
_cell.length_a   1.000
_cell.length_b   1.000
_cell.length_c   1.000
_cell.angle_alpha   90.00
_cell.angle_beta   90.00
_cell.angle_gamma   90.00
#
_symmetry.space_group_name_H-M   'P 1'
#
loop_
_entity.id
_entity.type
_entity.pdbx_description
1 polymer ?
#
loop_
_entity_poly.entity_id
_entity_poly.type
_entity_poly.pdbx_seq_one_letter_code
_entity_poly.pdbx_strand_id
1 'polypeptide(L)'
;MSRLVLMEVAMKEELTELYDIYFGGQILLHYEDDIPFIVVGTTSRMSKNAAIELIRRCEQFKAYHKYLFGIEVKSFVMDNKNFKKVNNWWEHFHPNGIYR
;
A
#
# COMPACT_ATOMS: atom_id res chain seq x y z
N MET A 1 -13.21 6.78 11.30
CA MET A 1 -12.30 5.63 11.25
C MET A 1 -11.80 5.53 9.82
N SER A 2 -10.49 5.53 9.57
CA SER A 2 -9.93 5.52 8.21
C SER A 2 -10.18 4.19 7.50
N ARG A 3 -10.23 4.19 6.16
CA ARG A 3 -10.39 2.94 5.38
C ARG A 3 -9.21 1.99 5.59
N LEU A 4 -8.02 2.55 5.82
CA LEU A 4 -6.83 1.78 6.15
C LEU A 4 -7.00 0.96 7.44
N VAL A 5 -7.58 1.55 8.49
CA VAL A 5 -7.83 0.84 9.76
C VAL A 5 -8.89 -0.24 9.59
N LEU A 6 -9.95 0.03 8.83
CA LEU A 6 -10.96 -0.98 8.49
C LEU A 6 -10.34 -2.17 7.75
N MET A 7 -9.45 -1.88 6.80
CA MET A 7 -8.71 -2.90 6.07
C MET A 7 -7.77 -3.70 6.97
N GLU A 8 -7.04 -3.05 7.87
CA GLU A 8 -6.15 -3.73 8.81
C GLU A 8 -6.92 -4.76 9.64
N VAL A 9 -8.07 -4.37 10.20
CA VAL A 9 -8.94 -5.25 11.00
C VAL A 9 -9.47 -6.40 10.15
N ALA A 10 -10.04 -6.09 8.98
CA ALA A 10 -10.61 -7.12 8.09
C ALA A 10 -9.55 -8.12 7.60
N MET A 11 -8.35 -7.64 7.23
CA MET A 11 -7.25 -8.52 6.83
C MET A 11 -6.73 -9.38 7.98
N LYS A 12 -6.71 -8.85 9.21
CA LYS A 12 -6.30 -9.63 10.37
C LYS A 12 -7.24 -10.82 10.61
N GLU A 13 -8.53 -10.64 10.37
CA GLU A 13 -9.56 -11.67 10.57
C GLU A 13 -9.67 -12.65 9.40
N GLU A 14 -9.58 -12.16 8.16
CA GLU A 14 -9.92 -12.94 6.96
C GLU A 14 -8.72 -13.33 6.10
N LEU A 15 -7.61 -12.59 6.17
CA LEU A 15 -6.47 -12.69 5.24
C LEU A 15 -5.13 -12.48 5.96
N THR A 16 -4.83 -13.34 6.95
CA THR A 16 -3.65 -13.20 7.82
C THR A 16 -2.33 -13.11 7.05
N GLU A 17 -2.19 -13.79 5.90
CA GLU A 17 -1.00 -13.66 5.04
C GLU A 17 -0.78 -12.22 4.53
N LEU A 18 -1.86 -11.53 4.10
CA LEU A 18 -1.75 -10.13 3.70
C LEU A 18 -1.50 -9.24 4.91
N TYR A 19 -2.16 -9.50 6.04
CA TYR A 19 -1.91 -8.75 7.27
C TYR A 19 -0.43 -8.77 7.66
N ASP A 20 0.21 -9.94 7.70
CA ASP A 20 1.61 -10.08 8.10
C ASP A 20 2.57 -9.34 7.15
N ILE A 21 2.22 -9.27 5.87
CA ILE A 21 3.01 -8.51 4.90
C ILE A 21 2.85 -7.01 5.16
N TYR A 22 1.61 -6.51 5.12
CA TYR A 22 1.32 -5.07 5.08
C TYR A 22 1.37 -4.36 6.43
N PHE A 23 1.02 -5.09 7.50
CA PHE A 23 0.89 -4.56 8.85
C PHE A 23 1.80 -5.29 9.87
N GLY A 24 2.46 -6.40 9.47
CA GLY A 24 3.39 -7.17 10.32
C GLY A 24 4.79 -6.55 10.50
N GLY A 25 5.01 -5.30 10.10
CA GLY A 25 6.17 -4.49 10.51
C GLY A 25 7.44 -4.60 9.65
N GLN A 26 7.44 -5.37 8.57
CA GLN A 26 8.61 -5.49 7.68
C GLN A 26 8.62 -4.51 6.51
N ILE A 27 7.45 -3.99 6.13
CA ILE A 27 7.30 -3.02 5.04
C ILE A 27 6.73 -1.72 5.60
N LEU A 28 7.04 -0.62 4.91
CA LEU A 28 6.39 0.65 5.21
C LEU A 28 5.20 0.81 4.27
N LEU A 29 4.03 1.09 4.83
CA LEU A 29 2.80 1.29 4.08
C LEU A 29 2.39 2.75 4.18
N HIS A 30 2.06 3.35 3.04
CA HIS A 30 1.37 4.62 2.99
C HIS A 30 0.11 4.50 2.14
N TYR A 31 -0.95 5.13 2.61
CA TYR A 31 -2.28 5.10 2.02
C TYR A 31 -3.01 6.42 2.30
N GLU A 32 -3.72 6.93 1.31
CA GLU A 32 -4.51 8.17 1.41
C GLU A 32 -6.00 7.90 1.29
N ASP A 33 -6.83 8.49 2.15
CA ASP A 33 -8.28 8.23 2.14
C ASP A 33 -9.03 9.00 1.04
N ASP A 34 -8.56 10.19 0.67
CA ASP A 34 -9.26 11.08 -0.28
C ASP A 34 -9.05 10.68 -1.75
N ILE A 35 -7.82 10.34 -2.12
CA ILE A 35 -7.48 9.72 -3.40
C ILE A 35 -6.72 8.44 -3.09
N PRO A 36 -7.40 7.28 -3.00
CA PRO A 36 -6.78 6.10 -2.45
C PRO A 36 -5.79 5.45 -3.41
N PHE A 37 -4.56 5.39 -2.95
CA PHE A 37 -3.45 4.64 -3.50
C PHE A 37 -2.67 4.01 -2.36
N ILE A 38 -1.89 3.00 -2.69
CA ILE A 38 -1.07 2.27 -1.73
C ILE A 38 0.38 2.39 -2.17
N VAL A 39 1.25 2.83 -1.28
CA VAL A 39 2.69 2.78 -1.51
C VAL A 39 3.31 1.87 -0.49
N VAL A 40 4.17 0.98 -0.97
CA VAL A 40 4.90 0.04 -0.14
C VAL A 40 6.40 0.29 -0.26
N GLY A 41 7.06 0.56 0.87
CA GLY A 41 8.50 0.65 1.01
C GLY A 41 9.13 -0.72 1.31
N THR A 42 10.08 -1.14 0.48
CA THR A 42 10.86 -2.37 0.63
C THR A 42 12.23 -2.11 1.25
N THR A 43 12.68 -2.97 2.17
CA THR A 43 14.01 -2.81 2.75
C THR A 43 15.09 -3.34 1.79
N SER A 44 16.31 -2.80 1.86
CA SER A 44 17.44 -3.28 1.05
C SER A 44 17.89 -4.71 1.39
N ARG A 45 17.32 -5.31 2.44
CA ARG A 45 17.54 -6.71 2.83
C ARG A 45 16.52 -7.67 2.18
N MET A 46 15.50 -7.13 1.51
CA MET A 46 14.50 -7.91 0.81
C MET A 46 15.10 -8.53 -0.46
N SER A 47 14.91 -9.84 -0.65
CA SER A 47 15.37 -10.51 -1.85
C SER A 47 14.55 -10.11 -3.07
N LYS A 48 15.11 -10.27 -4.28
CA LYS A 48 14.39 -10.03 -5.54
C LYS A 48 13.09 -10.85 -5.62
N ASN A 49 13.11 -12.09 -5.15
CA ASN A 49 11.92 -12.96 -5.15
C ASN A 49 10.86 -12.44 -4.18
N ALA A 50 11.26 -11.97 -2.99
CA ALA A 50 10.33 -11.36 -2.04
C ALA A 50 9.74 -10.05 -2.58
N ALA A 51 10.51 -9.25 -3.32
CA ALA A 51 10.01 -8.04 -3.97
C ALA A 51 8.99 -8.35 -5.09
N ILE A 52 9.23 -9.40 -5.90
CA ILE A 52 8.27 -9.86 -6.92
C ILE A 52 6.99 -10.36 -6.26
N GLU A 53 7.12 -11.16 -5.20
CA GLU A 53 5.96 -11.67 -4.47
C GLU A 53 5.16 -10.52 -3.85
N LEU A 54 5.84 -9.51 -3.29
CA LEU A 54 5.19 -8.31 -2.77
C LEU A 54 4.39 -7.56 -3.84
N ILE A 55 4.92 -7.43 -5.06
CA ILE A 55 4.19 -6.84 -6.19
C ILE A 55 2.92 -7.65 -6.49
N ARG A 56 3.02 -8.98 -6.51
CA ARG A 56 1.85 -9.86 -6.71
C ARG A 56 0.80 -9.67 -5.60
N ARG A 57 1.24 -9.53 -4.35
CA ARG A 57 0.36 -9.30 -3.21
C ARG A 57 -0.29 -7.91 -3.22
N CYS A 58 0.33 -6.92 -3.89
CA CYS A 58 -0.31 -5.60 -4.09
C CYS A 58 -1.58 -5.70 -4.92
N GLU A 59 -1.61 -6.59 -5.92
CA GLU A 59 -2.84 -6.83 -6.70
C GLU A 59 -3.94 -7.47 -5.84
N GLN A 60 -3.59 -8.36 -4.91
CA GLN A 60 -4.55 -8.91 -3.94
C GLN A 60 -5.09 -7.83 -3.01
N PHE A 61 -4.22 -6.93 -2.51
CA PHE A 61 -4.62 -5.80 -1.69
C PHE A 61 -5.59 -4.88 -2.45
N LYS A 62 -5.29 -4.54 -3.72
CA LYS A 62 -6.17 -3.73 -4.58
C LYS A 62 -7.54 -4.39 -4.78
N ALA A 63 -7.55 -5.68 -5.09
CA ALA A 63 -8.77 -6.45 -5.27
C ALA A 63 -9.63 -6.45 -3.99
N TYR A 64 -8.99 -6.65 -2.84
CA TYR A 64 -9.68 -6.65 -1.56
C TYR A 64 -10.19 -5.26 -1.15
N HIS A 65 -9.42 -4.21 -1.41
CA HIS A 65 -9.88 -2.83 -1.22
C HIS A 65 -11.13 -2.54 -2.07
N LYS A 66 -11.12 -2.94 -3.35
CA LYS A 66 -12.27 -2.79 -4.26
C LYS A 66 -13.47 -3.60 -3.77
N TYR A 67 -13.24 -4.79 -3.23
CA TYR A 67 -14.29 -5.62 -2.64
C TYR A 67 -14.94 -4.94 -1.43
N LEU A 68 -14.15 -4.41 -0.49
CA LEU A 68 -14.66 -3.78 0.74
C LEU A 68 -15.32 -2.42 0.50
N PHE A 69 -14.76 -1.59 -0.38
CA PHE A 69 -15.17 -0.19 -0.50
C PHE A 69 -15.75 0.19 -1.86
N GLY A 70 -15.78 -0.72 -2.84
CA GLY A 70 -16.21 -0.43 -4.21
C GLY A 70 -15.27 0.50 -4.98
N ILE A 71 -14.12 0.85 -4.42
CA ILE A 71 -13.17 1.83 -4.98
C ILE A 71 -11.91 1.10 -5.45
N GLU A 72 -11.52 1.37 -6.68
CA GLU A 72 -10.27 0.87 -7.24
C GLU A 72 -9.10 1.79 -6.86
N VAL A 73 -8.00 1.19 -6.43
CA VAL A 73 -6.82 1.90 -5.93
C VAL A 73 -5.59 1.56 -6.76
N LYS A 74 -4.66 2.50 -6.83
CA LYS A 74 -3.34 2.26 -7.45
C LYS A 74 -2.36 1.73 -6.40
N SER A 75 -1.37 0.94 -6.82
CA SER A 75 -0.31 0.47 -5.93
C SER A 75 1.06 0.76 -6.51
N PHE A 76 2.00 1.16 -5.67
CA PHE A 76 3.39 1.43 -6.06
C PHE A 76 4.34 0.77 -5.06
N VAL A 77 5.43 0.20 -5.58
CA VAL A 77 6.51 -0.37 -4.77
C VAL A 77 7.75 0.47 -4.97
N MET A 78 8.39 0.85 -3.87
CA MET A 78 9.63 1.61 -3.86
C MET A 78 10.59 1.10 -2.79
N ASP A 79 11.87 1.44 -2.88
CA ASP A 79 12.80 1.13 -1.80
C ASP A 79 12.58 2.06 -0.59
N ASN A 80 12.95 1.56 0.59
CA ASN A 80 12.79 2.22 1.87
C ASN A 80 13.49 3.59 1.93
N LYS A 81 14.60 3.79 1.21
CA LYS A 81 15.30 5.08 1.22
C LYS A 81 14.49 6.14 0.49
N ASN A 82 13.88 5.79 -0.64
CA ASN A 82 13.02 6.71 -1.39
C ASN A 82 11.67 6.92 -0.70
N PHE A 83 11.09 5.87 -0.11
CA PHE A 83 9.85 5.96 0.67
C PHE A 83 9.94 7.01 1.77
N LYS A 84 11.01 6.97 2.57
CA LYS A 84 11.22 7.90 3.69
C LYS A 84 11.54 9.33 3.28
N LYS A 85 11.85 9.59 2.00
CA LYS A 85 12.17 10.93 1.48
C LYS A 85 10.94 11.66 0.95
N VAL A 86 9.80 10.98 0.79
CA VAL A 86 8.58 11.62 0.32
C VAL A 86 7.98 12.45 1.45
N ASN A 87 8.11 13.77 1.35
CA ASN A 87 7.57 14.72 2.32
C ASN A 87 6.09 15.04 2.08
N ASN A 88 5.64 14.93 0.82
CA ASN A 88 4.27 15.18 0.41
C ASN A 88 3.85 14.15 -0.65
N TRP A 89 3.04 13.18 -0.24
CA TRP A 89 2.60 12.09 -1.11
C TRP A 89 1.61 12.55 -2.18
N TRP A 90 0.79 13.57 -1.88
CA TRP A 90 -0.08 14.19 -2.86
C TRP A 90 0.73 14.79 -4.00
N GLU A 91 1.70 15.65 -3.70
CA GLU A 91 2.58 16.25 -4.73
C GLU A 91 3.38 15.18 -5.50
N HIS A 92 3.79 14.11 -4.83
CA HIS A 92 4.55 13.02 -5.45
C HIS A 92 3.77 12.34 -6.59
N PHE A 93 2.48 12.07 -6.37
CA PHE A 93 1.63 11.46 -7.41
C PHE A 93 0.91 12.48 -8.29
N HIS A 94 0.83 13.73 -7.82
CA HIS A 94 0.10 14.82 -8.47
C HIS A 94 0.98 16.08 -8.57
N PRO A 95 2.10 16.03 -9.32
CA PRO A 95 3.02 17.16 -9.41
C PRO A 95 2.39 18.42 -10.02
N ASN A 96 1.20 18.30 -10.63
CA ASN A 96 0.43 19.40 -11.21
C ASN A 96 -0.97 19.59 -10.59
N GLY A 97 -1.34 18.86 -9.53
CA GLY A 97 -2.59 19.06 -8.78
C GLY A 97 -3.91 18.89 -9.54
N ILE A 98 -3.91 18.47 -10.81
CA ILE A 98 -5.13 18.31 -11.61
C ILE A 98 -5.64 16.88 -11.48
N TYR A 99 -6.73 16.72 -10.74
CA TYR A 99 -7.71 15.66 -10.98
C TYR A 99 -8.97 16.32 -11.55
N ARG A 100 -9.42 15.84 -12.71
CA ARG A 100 -10.78 16.08 -13.22
C ARG A 100 -11.61 14.86 -12.89
#